data_AF-H6QW40-F1
#
_entry.id   AF-H6QW40-F1
#
_cell.length_a   1.000
_cell.length_b   1.000
_cell.length_c   1.000
_cell.angle_alpha   90.00
_cell.angle_beta   90.00
_cell.angle_gamma   90.00
#
_symmetry.space_group_name_H-M   'P 1'
#
loop_
_entity.id
_entity.type
_entity.pdbx_description
1 polymer ?
#
loop_
_entity_poly.entity_id
_entity_poly.type
_entity_poly.pdbx_seq_one_letter_code
_entity_poly.pdbx_strand_id
1 'polypeptide(L)'
;MSFFWSENEIINNTIKNYLNRKLKHYGDLKYAYIILSKKNPSLVSIISNYPQEWVETYKENNYQHIDPVILTAINKISPFSWDDNLVINSKLRFSKIFNLSREYDIVNGYTFVLHDHLQNLAALSIMLEESESADVETAIEDNKDKIQMLLISIHEKIISLYREMNQGNSHRWGDKDIFSDRENEILYWASMGKTYPEIALILGIKISTVKFHIGNVVKKLGVLNAKHAIRLGVELQLIKPLPF
;
A
#
# COMPACT_ATOMS: atom_id res chain seq x y z
N MET A 1 -9.66 -19.73 7.49
CA MET A 1 -8.84 -18.59 7.92
C MET A 1 -7.79 -18.36 6.87
N SER A 2 -7.81 -17.22 6.18
CA SER A 2 -6.73 -16.84 5.26
C SER A 2 -5.50 -16.50 6.11
N PHE A 3 -4.43 -17.28 5.98
CA PHE A 3 -3.18 -17.00 6.69
C PHE A 3 -2.58 -15.70 6.16
N PHE A 4 -2.69 -14.66 6.98
CA PHE A 4 -2.12 -13.34 6.74
C PHE A 4 -0.60 -13.40 6.92
N TRP A 5 0.13 -12.70 6.05
CA TRP A 5 1.56 -12.41 6.22
C TRP A 5 1.85 -11.41 7.34
N SER A 6 0.88 -11.07 8.20
CA SER A 6 1.00 -9.98 9.17
C SER A 6 1.04 -10.42 10.64
N GLU A 7 0.76 -11.69 10.96
CA GLU A 7 0.59 -12.11 12.37
C GLU A 7 1.74 -12.94 12.93
N ASN A 8 2.73 -13.33 12.11
CA ASN A 8 3.90 -13.99 12.65
C ASN A 8 4.86 -12.96 13.26
N GLU A 9 4.69 -12.70 14.55
CA GLU A 9 5.55 -11.81 15.33
C GLU A 9 7.03 -12.20 15.26
N ILE A 10 7.35 -13.49 15.20
CA ILE A 10 8.74 -13.99 15.15
C ILE A 10 9.41 -13.56 13.84
N ILE A 11 8.75 -13.76 12.70
CA ILE A 11 9.25 -13.34 11.39
C ILE A 11 9.36 -11.80 11.34
N ASN A 12 8.31 -11.10 11.75
CA ASN A 12 8.29 -9.63 11.74
C ASN A 12 9.40 -9.05 12.62
N ASN A 13 9.60 -9.58 13.83
CA ASN A 13 10.68 -9.16 14.72
C ASN A 13 12.06 -9.50 14.17
N THR A 14 12.22 -10.64 13.50
CA THR A 14 13.48 -11.02 12.84
C THR A 14 13.85 -10.01 11.75
N ILE A 15 12.87 -9.60 10.94
CA ILE A 15 13.07 -8.61 9.88
C ILE A 15 13.30 -7.21 10.47
N LYS A 16 12.53 -6.81 11.49
CA LYS A 16 12.71 -5.54 12.21
C LYS A 16 14.12 -5.41 12.79
N ASN A 17 14.61 -6.45 13.47
CA ASN A 17 15.96 -6.47 14.04
C ASN A 17 17.03 -6.39 12.95
N TYR A 18 16.81 -7.05 11.81
CA TYR A 18 17.72 -6.98 10.67
C TYR A 18 17.77 -5.58 10.05
N LEU A 19 16.61 -4.94 9.85
CA LEU A 19 16.49 -3.55 9.40
C LEU A 19 17.19 -2.58 10.35
N ASN A 20 16.89 -2.66 11.65
CA ASN A 20 17.52 -1.84 12.68
C ASN A 20 19.05 -1.90 12.60
N ARG A 21 19.62 -3.11 12.50
CA ARG A 21 21.07 -3.29 12.42
C ARG A 21 21.67 -2.70 11.14
N LYS A 22 20.99 -2.86 10.00
CA LYS A 22 21.50 -2.41 8.69
C LYS A 22 21.35 -0.91 8.49
N LEU A 23 20.25 -0.33 8.96
CA LEU A 23 19.98 1.09 8.84
C LEU A 23 20.76 1.94 9.85
N LYS A 24 21.16 1.37 10.99
CA LYS A 24 22.00 2.06 12.00
C LYS A 24 23.31 2.62 11.43
N HIS A 25 23.83 2.06 10.33
CA HIS A 25 25.01 2.60 9.63
C HIS A 25 24.78 4.00 9.03
N TYR A 26 23.52 4.40 8.83
CA TYR A 26 23.12 5.68 8.25
C TYR A 26 22.55 6.65 9.30
N GLY A 27 22.61 6.30 10.59
CA GLY A 27 22.06 7.10 11.69
C GLY A 27 20.89 6.43 12.40
N ASP A 28 20.34 7.13 13.40
CA ASP A 28 19.16 6.69 14.14
C ASP A 28 17.88 7.08 13.37
N LEU A 29 17.64 6.36 12.27
CA LEU A 29 16.56 6.65 11.33
C LEU A 29 15.20 6.09 11.78
N LYS A 30 14.14 6.89 11.68
CA LYS A 30 12.76 6.39 11.70
C LYS A 30 12.42 5.79 10.33
N TYR A 31 11.82 4.61 10.31
CA TYR A 31 11.47 3.92 9.07
C TYR A 31 10.18 3.10 9.18
N ALA A 32 9.55 2.88 8.03
CA ALA A 32 8.51 1.88 7.83
C ALA A 32 8.80 1.05 6.58
N TYR A 33 8.85 -0.26 6.77
CA TYR A 33 8.83 -1.24 5.69
C TYR A 33 7.41 -1.78 5.53
N ILE A 34 6.79 -1.46 4.41
CA ILE A 34 5.41 -1.81 4.08
C ILE A 34 5.42 -2.83 2.95
N ILE A 35 4.62 -3.88 3.09
CA ILE A 35 4.31 -4.81 2.01
C ILE A 35 2.81 -4.80 1.78
N LEU A 36 2.41 -4.47 0.57
CA LEU A 36 1.02 -4.29 0.16
C LEU A 36 0.70 -5.22 -1.02
N SER A 37 -0.37 -6.00 -0.92
CA SER A 37 -0.86 -6.73 -2.09
C SER A 37 -1.57 -5.76 -3.04
N LYS A 38 -1.11 -5.69 -4.29
CA LYS A 38 -1.76 -4.87 -5.33
C LYS A 38 -3.12 -5.41 -5.74
N LYS A 39 -3.36 -6.72 -5.60
CA LYS A 39 -4.66 -7.36 -5.88
C LYS A 39 -5.68 -7.10 -4.77
N ASN A 40 -5.21 -6.94 -3.54
CA ASN A 40 -6.05 -6.59 -2.40
C ASN A 40 -5.28 -5.70 -1.40
N PRO A 41 -5.37 -4.36 -1.55
CA PRO A 41 -4.63 -3.43 -0.71
C PRO A 41 -5.10 -3.40 0.76
N SER A 42 -6.16 -4.11 1.14
CA SER A 42 -6.47 -4.34 2.55
C SER A 42 -5.53 -5.38 3.19
N LEU A 43 -4.81 -6.16 2.37
CA LEU A 43 -3.74 -7.05 2.82
C LEU A 43 -2.42 -6.28 2.87
N VAL A 44 -2.16 -5.64 4.01
CA VAL A 44 -0.95 -4.86 4.27
C VAL A 44 -0.19 -5.39 5.48
N SER A 45 1.13 -5.53 5.36
CA SER A 45 2.05 -5.77 6.47
C SER A 45 2.94 -4.56 6.64
N ILE A 46 3.15 -4.15 7.89
CA ILE A 46 3.95 -2.97 8.25
C ILE A 46 4.92 -3.41 9.33
N ILE A 47 6.21 -3.23 9.06
CA ILE A 47 7.32 -3.46 9.99
C ILE A 47 8.06 -2.13 10.12
N SER A 48 7.97 -1.52 11.29
CA SER A 48 8.54 -0.20 11.55
C SER A 48 9.16 -0.13 12.95
N ASN A 49 9.94 0.93 13.18
CA ASN A 49 10.33 1.37 14.52
C ASN A 49 9.42 2.48 15.09
N TYR A 50 8.24 2.69 14.50
CA TYR A 50 7.21 3.58 15.07
C TYR A 50 6.55 3.02 16.33
N PRO A 51 5.90 3.89 17.12
CA PRO A 51 4.94 3.46 18.12
C PRO A 51 3.92 2.49 17.50
N GLN A 52 3.69 1.38 18.19
CA GLN A 52 2.79 0.33 17.74
C GLN A 52 1.36 0.86 17.56
N GLU A 53 0.93 1.78 18.42
CA GLU A 53 -0.38 2.46 18.36
C GLU A 53 -0.63 3.15 17.01
N TRP A 54 0.40 3.80 16.44
CA TRP A 54 0.29 4.42 15.12
C TRP A 54 0.11 3.37 14.01
N VAL A 55 0.86 2.27 14.08
CA VAL A 55 0.77 1.18 13.10
C VAL A 55 -0.60 0.53 13.12
N GLU A 56 -1.17 0.35 14.31
CA GLU A 56 -2.52 -0.19 14.50
C GLU A 56 -3.57 0.78 13.96
N THR A 57 -3.50 2.06 14.36
CA THR A 57 -4.38 3.12 13.86
C THR A 57 -4.35 3.19 12.33
N TYR A 58 -3.17 3.10 11.72
CA TYR A 58 -3.00 3.13 10.27
C TYR A 58 -3.73 1.96 9.59
N LYS A 59 -3.58 0.74 10.12
CA LYS A 59 -4.21 -0.47 9.57
C LYS A 59 -5.72 -0.46 9.76
N GLU A 60 -6.20 -0.15 10.97
CA GLU A 60 -7.63 -0.15 11.30
C GLU A 60 -8.43 0.84 10.45
N ASN A 61 -7.83 2.00 10.16
CA ASN A 61 -8.45 3.03 9.33
C ASN A 61 -8.21 2.85 7.82
N ASN A 62 -7.55 1.76 7.41
CA ASN A 62 -7.18 1.47 6.02
C ASN A 62 -6.46 2.64 5.32
N TYR A 63 -5.54 3.29 6.03
CA TYR A 63 -4.87 4.48 5.51
C TYR A 63 -4.01 4.21 4.27
N GLN A 64 -3.60 2.97 4.00
CA GLN A 64 -2.90 2.59 2.76
C GLN A 64 -3.69 2.90 1.48
N HIS A 65 -5.01 3.04 1.55
CA HIS A 65 -5.83 3.43 0.40
C HIS A 65 -5.72 4.92 0.06
N ILE A 66 -5.44 5.76 1.05
CA ILE A 66 -5.43 7.21 0.88
C ILE A 66 -4.05 7.83 1.12
N ASP A 67 -3.07 7.01 1.52
CA ASP A 67 -1.70 7.40 1.73
C ASP A 67 -1.03 7.77 0.39
N PRO A 68 -0.73 9.04 0.15
CA PRO A 68 -0.16 9.50 -1.11
C PRO A 68 1.27 8.97 -1.35
N VAL A 69 2.01 8.59 -0.30
CA VAL A 69 3.31 7.91 -0.47
C VAL A 69 3.08 6.53 -1.09
N ILE A 70 2.08 5.78 -0.60
CA ILE A 70 1.70 4.48 -1.16
C ILE A 70 1.12 4.63 -2.57
N LEU A 71 0.20 5.56 -2.79
CA LEU A 71 -0.38 5.82 -4.12
C LEU A 71 0.69 6.22 -5.15
N THR A 72 1.70 6.98 -4.72
CA THR A 72 2.86 7.31 -5.56
C THR A 72 3.73 6.08 -5.83
N ALA A 73 4.03 5.29 -4.79
CA ALA A 73 4.86 4.09 -4.90
C ALA A 73 4.25 3.01 -5.80
N ILE A 74 2.92 2.87 -5.85
CA ILE A 74 2.22 1.96 -6.77
C ILE A 74 2.57 2.26 -8.24
N ASN A 75 2.77 3.54 -8.57
CA ASN A 75 2.98 4.02 -9.93
C ASN A 75 4.45 4.40 -10.24
N LYS A 76 5.38 4.16 -9.31
CA LYS A 76 6.82 4.42 -9.49
C LYS A 76 7.64 3.14 -9.43
N ILE A 77 8.78 3.13 -10.12
CA ILE A 77 9.78 2.05 -10.03
C ILE A 77 11.09 2.52 -9.38
N SER A 78 11.32 3.83 -9.33
CA SER A 78 12.49 4.44 -8.71
C SER A 78 12.16 4.94 -7.31
N PRO A 79 13.16 5.03 -6.41
CA PRO A 79 13.01 5.75 -5.17
C PRO A 79 12.60 7.22 -5.39
N PHE A 80 12.01 7.84 -4.36
CA PHE A 80 11.59 9.24 -4.42
C PHE A 80 11.55 9.88 -3.03
N SER A 81 11.92 11.16 -2.96
CA SER A 81 11.65 12.03 -1.82
C SER A 81 10.21 12.54 -1.85
N TRP A 82 9.69 12.85 -0.68
CA TRP A 82 8.41 13.49 -0.48
C TRP A 82 8.44 14.35 0.79
N ASP A 83 7.67 15.43 0.75
CA ASP A 83 7.37 16.25 1.91
C ASP A 83 5.86 16.55 1.91
N ASP A 84 5.34 16.94 3.07
CA ASP A 84 3.91 17.26 3.22
C ASP A 84 3.45 18.31 2.18
N ASN A 85 4.28 19.29 1.81
CA ASN A 85 3.91 20.35 0.87
C ASN A 85 3.81 19.85 -0.59
N LEU A 86 4.72 18.98 -1.04
CA LEU A 86 4.73 18.37 -2.37
C LEU A 86 3.56 17.41 -2.55
N VAL A 87 3.23 16.68 -1.48
CA VAL A 87 2.09 15.78 -1.42
C VAL A 87 0.77 16.56 -1.49
N ILE A 88 0.65 17.68 -0.75
CA ILE A 88 -0.53 18.56 -0.75
C ILE A 88 -0.76 19.25 -2.10
N ASN A 89 0.31 19.57 -2.86
CA ASN A 89 0.21 20.24 -4.16
C ASN A 89 -0.20 19.31 -5.32
N SER A 90 -0.03 18.00 -5.16
CA SER A 90 -0.72 17.04 -6.01
C SER A 90 -2.22 17.08 -5.66
N LYS A 91 -3.14 17.07 -6.64
CA LYS A 91 -4.61 17.27 -6.45
C LYS A 91 -5.32 16.21 -5.58
N LEU A 92 -4.59 15.45 -4.78
CA LEU A 92 -5.04 14.55 -3.72
C LEU A 92 -5.37 15.38 -2.47
N ARG A 93 -6.54 16.02 -2.45
CA ARG A 93 -7.11 16.47 -1.18
C ARG A 93 -7.31 15.24 -0.30
N PHE A 94 -6.46 14.99 0.69
CA PHE A 94 -6.76 14.37 2.00
C PHE A 94 -5.54 14.49 2.93
N SER A 95 -5.43 15.61 3.67
CA SER A 95 -4.40 15.79 4.70
C SER A 95 -4.76 15.12 6.04
N LYS A 96 -5.80 14.27 6.13
CA LYS A 96 -6.15 13.65 7.42
C LYS A 96 -5.02 12.75 7.91
N ILE A 97 -4.42 11.97 7.02
CA ILE A 97 -3.29 11.11 7.37
C ILE A 97 -2.06 11.93 7.78
N PHE A 98 -1.69 12.97 7.02
CA PHE A 98 -0.55 13.84 7.34
C PHE A 98 -0.77 14.70 8.59
N ASN A 99 -2.00 15.15 8.82
CA ASN A 99 -2.36 15.85 10.04
C ASN A 99 -2.21 14.96 11.27
N LEU A 100 -2.56 13.67 11.17
CA LEU A 100 -2.40 12.71 12.25
C LEU A 100 -0.95 12.24 12.38
N SER A 101 -0.25 12.05 11.26
CA SER A 101 1.11 11.54 11.24
C SER A 101 2.14 12.57 11.72
N ARG A 102 1.79 13.87 11.70
CA ARG A 102 2.54 14.95 12.34
C ARG A 102 2.78 14.70 13.84
N GLU A 103 1.82 14.10 14.55
CA GLU A 103 1.97 13.76 15.98
C GLU A 103 3.06 12.69 16.22
N TYR A 104 3.53 12.05 15.15
CA TYR A 104 4.54 10.99 15.15
C TYR A 104 5.81 11.38 14.37
N ASP A 105 6.01 12.68 14.07
CA ASP A 105 7.11 13.24 13.28
C ASP A 105 7.22 12.69 11.84
N ILE A 106 6.09 12.33 11.23
CA ILE A 106 6.04 11.84 9.85
C ILE A 106 5.59 12.99 8.96
N VAL A 107 6.56 13.80 8.52
CA VAL A 107 6.33 15.03 7.75
C VAL A 107 7.01 14.98 6.38
N ASN A 108 8.21 14.43 6.33
CA ASN A 108 9.08 14.36 5.17
C ASN A 108 9.87 13.05 5.21
N GLY A 109 10.18 12.53 4.02
CA GLY A 109 10.81 11.23 3.91
C GLY A 109 11.29 10.89 2.52
N TYR A 110 11.93 9.74 2.44
CA TYR A 110 12.44 9.15 1.21
C TYR A 110 11.97 7.70 1.14
N THR A 111 11.32 7.33 0.04
CA THR A 111 10.72 6.00 -0.13
C THR A 111 11.39 5.26 -1.26
N PHE A 112 11.91 4.08 -0.93
CA PHE A 112 12.43 3.08 -1.87
C PHE A 112 11.32 2.11 -2.26
N VAL A 113 11.27 1.74 -3.54
CA VAL A 113 10.17 0.98 -4.12
C VAL A 113 10.68 -0.33 -4.73
N LEU A 114 9.92 -1.39 -4.51
CA LEU A 114 10.14 -2.69 -5.13
C LEU A 114 8.79 -3.32 -5.48
N HIS A 115 8.67 -3.80 -6.71
CA HIS A 115 7.52 -4.58 -7.17
C HIS A 115 7.95 -6.01 -7.40
N ASP A 116 7.29 -6.95 -6.74
CA ASP A 116 7.65 -8.37 -6.86
C ASP A 116 6.82 -9.10 -7.94
N HIS A 117 7.17 -10.36 -8.16
CA HIS A 117 6.49 -11.23 -9.11
C HIS A 117 5.16 -11.81 -8.57
N LEU A 118 4.81 -11.55 -7.31
CA LEU A 118 3.57 -12.01 -6.65
C LEU A 118 2.50 -10.92 -6.60
N GLN A 119 2.69 -9.81 -7.33
CA GLN A 119 1.81 -8.64 -7.32
C GLN A 119 1.79 -7.92 -5.96
N ASN A 120 2.92 -7.88 -5.27
CA ASN A 120 3.12 -7.03 -4.11
C ASN A 120 3.92 -5.78 -4.46
N LEU A 121 3.60 -4.70 -3.75
CA LEU A 121 4.45 -3.54 -3.58
C LEU A 121 5.16 -3.68 -2.23
N ALA A 122 6.49 -3.63 -2.25
CA ALA A 122 7.32 -3.43 -1.08
C ALA A 122 7.85 -1.98 -1.09
N ALA A 123 7.62 -1.26 -0.01
CA ALA A 123 8.07 0.12 0.16
C ALA A 123 8.87 0.25 1.46
N LEU A 124 10.08 0.79 1.37
CA LEU A 124 10.87 1.19 2.55
C LEU A 124 10.90 2.71 2.60
N SER A 125 10.13 3.28 3.51
CA SER A 125 10.10 4.72 3.78
C SER A 125 11.02 5.03 4.95
N ILE A 126 11.97 5.94 4.73
CA ILE A 126 12.86 6.51 5.75
C ILE A 126 12.41 7.95 5.98
N MET A 127 12.20 8.34 7.23
CA MET A 127 11.78 9.72 7.54
C MET A 127 12.99 10.60 7.82
N LEU A 128 12.86 11.85 7.40
CA LEU A 128 13.88 12.88 7.54
C LEU A 128 13.43 13.83 8.64
N GLU A 129 14.07 13.83 9.82
CA GLU A 129 13.71 14.81 10.85
C GLU A 129 14.17 16.22 10.44
N GLU A 130 13.37 17.26 10.71
CA GLU A 130 13.64 18.64 10.26
C GLU A 130 15.03 19.14 10.68
N SER A 131 15.50 18.77 11.88
CA SER A 131 16.78 19.20 12.43
C SER A 131 18.01 18.58 11.77
N GLU A 132 17.87 17.43 11.09
CA GLU A 132 18.98 16.66 10.48
C GLU A 132 18.77 16.38 8.98
N SER A 133 17.72 16.95 8.40
CA SER A 133 17.20 16.60 7.08
C SER A 133 18.23 16.67 5.95
N ALA A 134 19.07 17.71 5.90
CA ALA A 134 20.03 17.92 4.82
C ALA A 134 21.18 16.89 4.80
N ASP A 135 21.71 16.53 5.98
CA ASP A 135 22.82 15.58 6.11
C ASP A 135 22.32 14.15 5.87
N VAL A 136 21.13 13.82 6.38
CA VAL A 136 20.50 12.51 6.18
C VAL A 136 20.07 12.32 4.72
N GLU A 137 19.49 13.33 4.09
CA GLU A 137 19.10 13.26 2.67
C GLU A 137 20.32 13.04 1.76
N THR A 138 21.42 13.75 2.02
CA THR A 138 22.68 13.55 1.29
C THR A 138 23.22 12.12 1.51
N ALA A 139 23.22 11.64 2.75
CA ALA A 139 23.67 10.29 3.06
C ALA A 139 22.81 9.20 2.38
N ILE A 140 21.49 9.41 2.28
CA ILE A 140 20.58 8.52 1.55
C ILE A 140 20.89 8.54 0.06
N GLU A 141 21.07 9.71 -0.54
CA GLU A 141 21.33 9.84 -1.98
C GLU A 141 22.67 9.19 -2.37
N ASP A 142 23.71 9.39 -1.54
CA ASP A 142 25.03 8.79 -1.72
C ASP A 142 25.05 7.26 -1.55
N ASN A 143 24.04 6.69 -0.89
CA ASN A 143 23.94 5.25 -0.60
C ASN A 143 22.66 4.60 -1.15
N LYS A 144 21.98 5.25 -2.10
CA LYS A 144 20.68 4.80 -2.61
C LYS A 144 20.71 3.40 -3.22
N ASP A 145 21.81 3.04 -3.87
CA ASP A 145 22.05 1.72 -4.44
C ASP A 145 22.09 0.65 -3.34
N LYS A 146 22.81 0.92 -2.25
CA LYS A 146 22.91 0.01 -1.10
C LYS A 146 21.57 -0.13 -0.36
N ILE A 147 20.83 0.97 -0.20
CA ILE A 147 19.51 0.95 0.46
C ILE A 147 18.48 0.23 -0.43
N GLN A 148 18.51 0.44 -1.75
CA GLN A 148 17.66 -0.32 -2.68
C GLN A 148 17.99 -1.82 -2.64
N MET A 149 19.27 -2.19 -2.63
CA MET A 149 19.68 -3.59 -2.48
C MET A 149 19.28 -4.19 -1.12
N LEU A 150 19.31 -3.38 -0.06
CA LEU A 150 18.80 -3.78 1.24
C LEU A 150 17.30 -4.12 1.17
N LEU A 151 16.47 -3.26 0.55
CA LEU A 151 15.04 -3.52 0.34
C LEU A 151 14.81 -4.83 -0.42
N ILE A 152 15.53 -5.05 -1.52
CA ILE A 152 15.45 -6.30 -2.30
C ILE A 152 15.77 -7.51 -1.43
N SER A 153 16.91 -7.50 -0.74
CA SER A 153 17.36 -8.64 0.07
C SER A 153 16.41 -8.97 1.22
N ILE A 154 15.81 -7.95 1.85
CA ILE A 154 14.88 -8.11 2.95
C ILE A 154 13.54 -8.62 2.45
N HIS A 155 13.07 -8.09 1.31
CA HIS A 155 11.83 -8.53 0.69
C HIS A 155 11.90 -9.99 0.24
N GLU A 156 13.01 -10.40 -0.36
CA GLU A 156 13.24 -11.81 -0.69
C GLU A 156 13.28 -12.69 0.57
N LYS A 157 13.97 -12.24 1.63
CA LYS A 157 14.08 -12.98 2.89
C LYS A 157 12.72 -13.18 3.57
N ILE A 158 11.90 -12.13 3.68
CA ILE A 158 10.57 -12.25 4.30
C ILE A 158 9.67 -13.17 3.46
N ILE A 159 9.76 -13.10 2.13
CA ILE A 159 9.04 -14.02 1.24
C ILE A 159 9.45 -15.48 1.47
N SER A 160 10.74 -15.76 1.60
CA SER A 160 11.22 -17.13 1.88
C SER A 160 10.70 -17.64 3.22
N LEU A 161 10.81 -16.84 4.29
CA LEU A 161 10.37 -17.23 5.62
C LEU A 161 8.88 -17.55 5.69
N TYR A 162 8.03 -16.72 5.06
CA TYR A 162 6.59 -17.02 4.98
C TYR A 162 6.29 -18.20 4.07
N ARG A 163 7.06 -18.41 3.00
CA ARG A 163 6.88 -19.59 2.13
C ARG A 163 7.20 -20.87 2.88
N GLU A 164 8.29 -20.91 3.64
CA GLU A 164 8.71 -22.04 4.48
C GLU A 164 7.68 -22.38 5.55
N MET A 165 7.13 -21.36 6.23
CA MET A 165 6.10 -21.56 7.24
C MET A 165 4.78 -22.11 6.64
N ASN A 166 4.45 -21.74 5.41
CA ASN A 166 3.17 -22.08 4.77
C ASN A 166 3.20 -23.35 3.91
N GLN A 167 4.28 -24.16 3.93
CA GLN A 167 4.42 -25.37 3.09
C GLN A 167 3.34 -26.47 3.30
N GLY A 168 2.40 -26.29 4.24
CA GLY A 168 1.23 -27.16 4.45
C GLY A 168 -0.14 -26.60 4.04
N ASN A 169 -0.23 -25.33 3.63
CA ASN A 169 -1.50 -24.67 3.28
C ASN A 169 -1.44 -24.14 1.83
N SER A 170 -2.26 -24.73 0.95
CA SER A 170 -2.41 -24.36 -0.46
C SER A 170 -3.03 -22.96 -0.71
N HIS A 171 -3.30 -22.19 0.34
CA HIS A 171 -3.85 -20.84 0.25
C HIS A 171 -2.71 -19.82 0.10
N ARG A 172 -2.28 -19.63 -1.16
CA ARG A 172 -1.29 -18.62 -1.54
C ARG A 172 -1.82 -17.22 -1.20
N TRP A 173 -1.01 -16.43 -0.52
CA TRP A 173 -1.25 -15.00 -0.30
C TRP A 173 -1.38 -14.25 -1.62
N GLY A 174 -2.22 -13.21 -1.62
CA GLY A 174 -2.37 -12.32 -2.76
C GLY A 174 -3.14 -12.93 -3.95
N ASP A 175 -3.62 -14.17 -3.89
CA ASP A 175 -4.29 -14.75 -5.08
C ASP A 175 -5.77 -14.37 -5.20
N LYS A 176 -6.39 -13.90 -4.11
CA LYS A 176 -7.79 -13.48 -4.12
C LYS A 176 -7.90 -11.98 -4.34
N ASP A 177 -8.46 -11.62 -5.48
CA ASP A 177 -8.78 -10.23 -5.79
C ASP A 177 -9.75 -9.66 -4.75
N ILE A 178 -9.61 -8.36 -4.47
CA ILE A 178 -10.52 -7.65 -3.57
C ILE A 178 -11.97 -7.64 -4.09
N PHE A 179 -12.14 -7.57 -5.41
CA PHE A 179 -13.44 -7.57 -6.08
C PHE A 179 -13.75 -8.96 -6.65
N SER A 180 -15.03 -9.35 -6.59
CA SER A 180 -15.52 -10.47 -7.40
C SER A 180 -15.53 -10.10 -8.88
N ASP A 181 -15.58 -11.09 -9.77
CA ASP A 181 -15.63 -10.84 -11.22
C ASP A 181 -16.78 -9.90 -11.60
N ARG A 182 -17.96 -10.09 -10.99
CA ARG A 182 -19.12 -9.23 -11.23
C ARG A 182 -18.94 -7.80 -10.70
N GLU A 183 -18.31 -7.64 -9.53
CA GLU A 183 -17.97 -6.31 -9.02
C GLU A 183 -16.95 -5.63 -9.93
N ASN A 184 -15.96 -6.36 -10.44
CA ASN A 184 -14.97 -5.85 -11.38
C ASN A 184 -15.61 -5.40 -12.71
N GLU A 185 -16.49 -6.21 -13.31
CA GLU A 185 -17.23 -5.83 -14.52
C GLU A 185 -17.99 -4.52 -14.36
N ILE A 186 -18.76 -4.39 -13.26
CA ILE A 186 -19.55 -3.20 -12.98
C ILE A 186 -18.64 -2.00 -12.74
N LEU A 187 -17.57 -2.18 -11.98
CA LEU A 187 -16.62 -1.10 -11.66
C LEU A 187 -15.83 -0.65 -12.89
N TYR A 188 -15.49 -1.57 -13.80
CA TYR A 188 -14.86 -1.28 -15.08
C TYR A 188 -15.75 -0.40 -15.97
N TRP A 189 -17.02 -0.76 -16.16
CA TRP A 189 -17.91 0.10 -16.97
C TRP A 189 -18.17 1.45 -16.32
N ALA A 190 -18.26 1.49 -14.98
CA ALA A 190 -18.40 2.74 -14.25
C ALA A 190 -17.15 3.64 -14.37
N SER A 191 -15.93 3.07 -14.37
CA SER A 191 -14.69 3.84 -14.59
C SER A 191 -14.56 4.35 -16.02
N MET A 192 -15.16 3.66 -16.99
CA MET A 192 -15.32 4.11 -18.38
C MET A 192 -16.45 5.14 -18.57
N GLY A 193 -17.08 5.60 -17.49
CA GLY A 193 -18.08 6.67 -17.50
C GLY A 193 -19.52 6.23 -17.78
N LYS A 194 -19.82 4.92 -17.78
CA LYS A 194 -21.19 4.42 -17.97
C LYS A 194 -22.05 4.67 -16.73
N THR A 195 -23.30 5.05 -16.98
CA THR A 195 -24.33 5.21 -15.94
C THR A 195 -24.90 3.85 -15.52
N TYR A 196 -25.49 3.76 -14.33
CA TYR A 196 -26.03 2.48 -13.85
C TYR A 196 -27.10 1.84 -14.78
N PRO A 197 -28.00 2.60 -15.43
CA PRO A 197 -28.89 2.05 -16.45
C PRO A 197 -28.13 1.47 -17.66
N GLU A 198 -27.09 2.14 -18.15
CA GLU A 198 -26.27 1.64 -19.26
C GLU A 198 -25.50 0.38 -18.85
N ILE A 199 -24.90 0.35 -17.66
CA ILE A 199 -24.21 -0.83 -17.12
C ILE A 199 -25.18 -2.01 -16.99
N ALA A 200 -26.38 -1.76 -16.47
CA ALA A 200 -27.44 -2.76 -16.35
C ALA A 200 -27.81 -3.35 -17.71
N LEU A 201 -27.91 -2.50 -18.74
CA LEU A 201 -28.18 -2.92 -20.12
C LEU A 201 -27.02 -3.71 -20.72
N ILE A 202 -25.77 -3.25 -20.55
CA ILE A 202 -24.57 -3.93 -21.06
C ILE A 202 -24.42 -5.33 -20.45
N LEU A 203 -24.66 -5.47 -19.14
CA LEU A 203 -24.45 -6.72 -18.40
C LEU A 203 -25.71 -7.61 -18.33
N GLY A 204 -26.85 -7.17 -18.87
CA GLY A 204 -28.11 -7.91 -18.83
C GLY A 204 -28.68 -8.14 -17.42
N ILE A 205 -28.52 -7.16 -16.52
CA ILE A 205 -28.96 -7.24 -15.11
C ILE A 205 -29.86 -6.07 -14.73
N LYS A 206 -30.47 -6.12 -13.54
CA LYS A 206 -31.28 -5.01 -13.02
C LYS A 206 -30.40 -3.87 -12.49
N ILE A 207 -30.88 -2.63 -12.61
CA ILE A 207 -30.21 -1.43 -12.04
C ILE A 207 -29.98 -1.58 -10.53
N SER A 208 -30.93 -2.22 -9.81
CA SER A 208 -30.78 -2.50 -8.38
C SER A 208 -29.60 -3.43 -8.09
N THR A 209 -29.33 -4.41 -8.96
CA THR A 209 -28.16 -5.30 -8.86
C THR A 209 -26.86 -4.52 -9.06
N VAL A 210 -26.82 -3.59 -10.01
CA VAL A 210 -25.67 -2.68 -10.19
C VAL A 210 -25.40 -1.87 -8.91
N LYS A 211 -26.45 -1.25 -8.34
CA LYS A 211 -26.33 -0.48 -7.09
C LYS A 211 -25.86 -1.35 -5.91
N PHE A 212 -26.32 -2.59 -5.81
CA PHE A 212 -25.91 -3.53 -4.78
C PHE A 212 -24.41 -3.83 -4.85
N HIS A 213 -23.89 -4.18 -6.03
CA HIS A 213 -22.45 -4.46 -6.19
C HIS A 213 -21.59 -3.21 -5.98
N ILE A 214 -22.02 -2.04 -6.44
CA ILE A 214 -21.31 -0.79 -6.13
C ILE A 214 -21.28 -0.54 -4.61
N GLY A 215 -22.38 -0.79 -3.90
CA GLY A 215 -22.42 -0.69 -2.43
C GLY A 215 -21.39 -1.60 -1.76
N ASN A 216 -21.22 -2.83 -2.26
CA ASN A 216 -20.20 -3.76 -1.77
C ASN A 216 -18.78 -3.25 -2.06
N VAL A 217 -18.52 -2.72 -3.26
CA VAL A 217 -17.21 -2.12 -3.60
C VAL A 217 -16.89 -0.94 -2.68
N VAL A 218 -17.86 -0.04 -2.45
CA VAL A 218 -17.72 1.10 -1.53
C VAL A 218 -17.35 0.62 -0.13
N LYS A 219 -18.04 -0.42 0.37
CA LYS A 219 -17.74 -1.02 1.68
C LYS A 219 -16.36 -1.67 1.71
N LYS A 220 -15.96 -2.42 0.68
CA LYS A 220 -14.67 -3.10 0.59
C LYS A 220 -13.48 -2.14 0.58
N LEU A 221 -13.65 -0.99 -0.06
CA LEU A 221 -12.63 0.07 -0.11
C LEU A 221 -12.67 1.02 1.10
N GLY A 222 -13.65 0.87 2.00
CA GLY A 222 -13.80 1.75 3.17
C GLY A 222 -14.13 3.21 2.83
N VAL A 223 -14.74 3.46 1.66
CA VAL A 223 -15.05 4.83 1.19
C VAL A 223 -16.53 5.18 1.36
N LEU A 224 -16.86 6.47 1.20
CA LEU A 224 -18.22 6.98 1.45
C LEU A 224 -19.17 6.89 0.24
N ASN A 225 -18.64 6.84 -0.99
CA ASN A 225 -19.48 6.89 -2.19
C ASN A 225 -18.80 6.24 -3.41
N ALA A 226 -19.62 5.96 -4.42
CA ALA A 226 -19.22 5.29 -5.64
C ALA A 226 -18.14 6.05 -6.43
N LYS A 227 -18.20 7.38 -6.49
CA LYS A 227 -17.19 8.17 -7.24
C LYS A 227 -15.82 8.02 -6.61
N HIS A 228 -15.74 8.08 -5.28
CA HIS A 228 -14.49 7.85 -4.57
C HIS A 228 -13.99 6.41 -4.78
N ALA A 229 -14.89 5.42 -4.70
CA ALA A 229 -14.55 4.02 -4.97
C ALA A 229 -13.99 3.78 -6.38
N ILE A 230 -14.60 4.38 -7.40
CA ILE A 230 -14.14 4.28 -8.79
C ILE A 230 -12.76 4.90 -8.93
N ARG A 231 -12.56 6.13 -8.42
CA ARG A 231 -11.28 6.82 -8.45
C ARG A 231 -10.18 5.96 -7.81
N LEU A 232 -10.45 5.46 -6.60
CA LEU A 232 -9.50 4.67 -5.85
C LEU A 232 -9.20 3.32 -6.54
N GLY A 233 -10.21 2.68 -7.12
CA GLY A 233 -10.04 1.46 -7.91
C GLY A 233 -9.10 1.65 -9.11
N VAL A 234 -9.11 2.85 -9.73
CA VAL A 234 -8.16 3.21 -10.80
C VAL A 234 -6.78 3.53 -10.23
N GLU A 235 -6.67 4.40 -9.23
CA GLU A 235 -5.39 4.83 -8.64
C GLU A 235 -4.59 3.65 -8.03
N LEU A 236 -5.29 2.69 -7.42
CA LEU A 236 -4.71 1.45 -6.88
C LEU A 236 -4.57 0.33 -7.92
N GLN A 237 -4.93 0.57 -9.19
CA GLN A 237 -4.86 -0.42 -10.28
C GLN A 237 -5.63 -1.73 -9.99
N LEU A 238 -6.78 -1.62 -9.30
CA LEU A 238 -7.61 -2.77 -8.89
C LEU A 238 -8.60 -3.22 -9.96
N ILE A 239 -8.89 -2.34 -10.92
CA ILE A 239 -9.85 -2.62 -11.99
C ILE A 239 -9.14 -3.38 -13.10
N LYS A 240 -9.59 -4.61 -13.35
CA LYS A 240 -9.09 -5.42 -14.46
C LYS A 240 -9.86 -5.08 -15.73
N PRO A 241 -9.17 -4.90 -16.87
CA PRO A 241 -9.83 -4.72 -18.16
C PRO A 241 -10.63 -5.98 -18.51
N LEU A 242 -11.81 -5.78 -19.11
CA LEU A 242 -12.61 -6.89 -19.61
C LEU A 242 -12.06 -7.36 -20.96
N PRO A 243 -11.91 -8.68 -21.20
CA PRO A 243 -11.59 -9.19 -22.51
C PRO A 243 -12.77 -8.91 -23.44
N PHE A 244 -12.51 -8.20 -24.54
CA PHE A 244 -13.48 -7.98 -25.62
C PHE A 244 -13.48 -9.16 -26.61
#